data_AF-A0A7V2TU14-F1
#
_entry.id   AF-A0A7V2TU14-F1
#
_cell.length_a   1.000
_cell.length_b   1.000
_cell.length_c   1.000
_cell.angle_alpha   90.00
_cell.angle_beta   90.00
_cell.angle_gamma   90.00
#
_symmetry.space_group_name_H-M   'P 1'
#
loop_
_entity.id
_entity.type
_entity.pdbx_description
1 polymer ?
#
loop_
_entity_poly.entity_id
_entity_poly.type
_entity_poly.pdbx_seq_one_letter_code
_entity_poly.pdbx_strand_id
1 'polypeptide(L)' 'MARITVEDCLKKLPNRFALVLLAAARTKQLYKGSKPRVQADNKEVVLALREIAAGKVTPARPLKEDFQIQDSPRELKE' A
#
# COMPACT_ATOMS: atom_id res chain seq x y z
N MET A 1 3.14 7.00 21.04
CA MET A 1 2.96 7.03 19.57
C MET A 1 4.01 6.11 18.96
N ALA A 2 3.63 4.92 18.51
CA ALA A 2 4.63 3.99 18.00
C ALA A 2 5.15 4.48 16.64
N ARG A 3 6.47 4.65 16.53
CA ARG A 3 7.16 5.10 15.33
C ARG A 3 7.25 3.92 14.36
N ILE A 4 6.53 3.98 13.25
CA ILE A 4 6.71 3.03 12.13
C ILE A 4 7.73 3.64 11.17
N THR A 5 8.68 2.84 10.67
CA THR A 5 9.67 3.30 9.71
C THR A 5 9.40 2.72 8.32
N VAL A 6 9.91 3.39 7.29
CA VAL A 6 9.84 2.89 5.92
C VAL A 6 10.67 1.60 5.79
N GLU A 7 11.76 1.48 6.54
CA GLU A 7 12.64 0.31 6.56
C GLU A 7 11.89 -0.96 6.96
N ASP A 8 10.98 -0.87 7.93
CA ASP A 8 10.14 -2.01 8.34
C ASP A 8 9.18 -2.46 7.24
N CYS A 9 8.70 -1.52 6.42
CA CYS A 9 7.87 -1.84 5.26
C CYS A 9 8.70 -2.48 4.13
N LEU A 10 9.94 -2.00 3.93
CA LEU A 10 10.83 -2.50 2.88
C LEU A 10 11.31 -3.93 3.13
N LYS A 11 11.38 -4.38 4.39
CA LYS A 11 11.62 -5.80 4.73
C LYS A 11 10.56 -6.74 4.13
N LYS A 12 9.33 -6.25 3.95
CA LYS A 12 8.21 -7.03 3.37
C LYS A 12 8.04 -6.74 1.87
N LEU A 13 8.30 -5.52 1.46
CA LEU A 13 8.14 -5.07 0.09
C LEU A 13 9.39 -4.26 -0.34
N PRO A 14 10.41 -4.90 -0.92
CA PRO A 14 11.69 -4.22 -1.19
C PRO A 14 11.57 -3.10 -2.25
N ASN A 15 10.51 -3.11 -3.06
CA ASN A 15 10.24 -2.09 -4.05
C ASN A 15 9.50 -0.88 -3.44
N ARG A 16 10.18 0.28 -3.43
CA ARG A 16 9.67 1.54 -2.89
C ARG A 16 8.47 2.09 -3.67
N PHE A 17 8.45 1.97 -5.00
CA PHE A 17 7.32 2.44 -5.81
C PHE A 17 6.07 1.60 -5.55
N ALA A 18 6.24 0.28 -5.53
CA ALA A 18 5.16 -0.63 -5.21
C ALA A 18 4.65 -0.42 -3.78
N LEU A 19 5.53 -0.04 -2.84
CA LEU A 19 5.15 0.28 -1.46
C LEU A 19 4.21 1.49 -1.43
N VAL A 20 4.57 2.55 -2.13
CA VAL A 20 3.76 3.78 -2.20
C VAL A 20 2.40 3.48 -2.85
N LEU A 21 2.38 2.73 -3.96
CA LEU A 21 1.14 2.36 -4.64
C LEU A 21 0.23 1.49 -3.76
N LEU A 22 0.79 0.47 -3.12
CA LEU A 22 0.05 -0.42 -2.22
C LEU A 22 -0.49 0.34 -1.00
N ALA A 23 0.34 1.19 -0.39
CA ALA A 23 -0.06 2.01 0.75
C ALA A 23 -1.18 2.99 0.37
N ALA A 24 -1.08 3.66 -0.79
CA ALA A 24 -2.11 4.57 -1.28
C ALA A 24 -3.43 3.81 -1.56
N ALA A 25 -3.35 2.66 -2.23
CA ALA A 25 -4.52 1.83 -2.51
C ALA A 25 -5.19 1.36 -1.21
N ARG A 26 -4.42 0.88 -0.23
CA ARG A 26 -4.94 0.42 1.06
C ARG A 26 -5.51 1.56 1.89
N THR A 27 -4.85 2.72 1.90
CA THR A 27 -5.35 3.92 2.58
C THR A 27 -6.73 4.32 2.05
N LYS A 28 -6.93 4.30 0.72
CA LYS A 28 -8.26 4.56 0.12
C LYS A 28 -9.32 3.56 0.59
N GLN A 29 -8.96 2.29 0.80
CA GLN A 29 -9.90 1.30 1.33
C GLN A 29 -10.29 1.61 2.78
N LEU A 30 -9.32 2.00 3.61
CA LEU A 30 -9.57 2.39 5.00
C LEU A 30 -10.48 3.63 5.08
N TYR A 31 -10.27 4.63 4.22
CA TYR A 31 -11.18 5.79 4.10
C TYR A 31 -12.59 5.41 3.67
N LYS A 32 -12.76 4.35 2.87
CA LYS A 32 -14.08 3.81 2.50
C LYS A 32 -14.74 3.01 3.63
N GLY A 33 -14.16 2.95 4.83
CA GLY A 33 -14.68 2.19 5.97
C GLY A 33 -14.27 0.72 5.98
N SER A 34 -13.25 0.32 5.21
CA SER A 34 -12.69 -1.04 5.31
C SER A 34 -12.13 -1.27 6.72
N LYS A 35 -12.40 -2.45 7.27
CA LYS A 35 -11.91 -2.80 8.62
C LYS A 35 -10.37 -2.83 8.65
N PRO A 36 -9.75 -2.15 9.61
CA PRO A 36 -8.32 -2.23 9.80
C PRO A 36 -7.92 -3.60 10.35
N ARG A 37 -6.85 -4.18 9.81
CA ARG A 37 -6.25 -5.45 10.25
C ARG A 37 -5.26 -5.26 11.39
N VAL A 38 -4.83 -4.03 11.65
CA VAL A 38 -4.00 -3.65 12.81
C VAL A 38 -4.76 -2.58 13.57
N GLN A 39 -5.07 -2.83 14.84
CA GLN A 39 -5.66 -1.83 15.72
C GLN A 39 -4.56 -0.90 16.22
N ALA A 40 -4.65 0.37 15.86
CA ALA A 40 -3.79 1.41 16.38
C ALA A 40 -4.50 2.76 16.26
N ASP A 41 -4.24 3.65 17.21
CA ASP A 41 -4.74 5.02 17.19
C ASP A 41 -3.84 5.88 16.27
N ASN A 42 -4.00 5.74 14.95
CA ASN A 42 -3.28 6.53 13.96
C ASN A 42 -4.16 6.82 12.74
N LYS A 43 -3.77 7.82 11.96
CA LYS A 43 -4.34 8.08 10.63
C LYS A 43 -4.25 6.84 9.74
N GLU A 44 -5.21 6.70 8.84
CA GLU A 44 -5.42 5.60 7.90
C GLU A 44 -4.17 5.31 7.08
N VAL A 45 -3.43 6.35 6.68
CA VAL A 45 -2.14 6.24 5.97
C VAL A 45 -1.11 5.45 6.79
N VAL A 46 -0.97 5.80 8.07
CA VAL A 46 -0.02 5.15 8.99
C VAL A 46 -0.49 3.73 9.30
N LEU A 47 -1.80 3.52 9.40
CA LEU A 47 -2.39 2.21 9.58
C LEU A 47 -2.09 1.28 8.40
N ALA A 48 -2.23 1.77 7.17
CA ALA A 48 -1.90 1.01 5.96
C ALA A 48 -0.43 0.58 5.94
N LEU A 49 0.50 1.49 6.26
CA LEU A 49 1.92 1.15 6.36
C LEU A 49 2.20 0.13 7.47
N ARG A 50 1.53 0.23 8.61
CA ARG A 50 1.62 -0.77 9.69
C ARG A 50 1.12 -2.15 9.27
N GLU A 51 0.02 -2.20 8.53
CA GLU A 51 -0.50 -3.45 7.99
C GLU A 51 0.47 -4.10 6.99
N ILE A 52 1.13 -3.29 6.16
CA ILE A 52 2.16 -3.74 5.21
C ILE A 52 3.40 -4.26 5.95
N ALA A 53 3.91 -3.51 6.94
CA ALA A 53 5.04 -3.95 7.77
C ALA A 53 4.74 -5.24 8.57
N ALA A 54 3.48 -5.40 9.02
CA ALA A 54 3.00 -6.61 9.67
C ALA A 54 2.74 -7.78 8.69
N GLY A 55 2.89 -7.57 7.38
CA GLY A 55 2.61 -8.59 6.35
C GLY A 55 1.13 -8.95 6.21
N LYS A 56 0.22 -8.12 6.75
CA LYS A 56 -1.24 -8.34 6.67
C LYS A 56 -1.85 -7.82 5.38
N VAL A 57 -1.13 -6.99 4.63
CA VAL A 57 -1.54 -6.46 3.32
C VAL A 57 -0.42 -6.75 2.34
N THR A 58 -0.77 -7.46 1.27
CA THR A 58 0.15 -7.87 0.21
C THR A 58 -0.41 -7.43 -1.14
N PRO A 59 0.45 -7.15 -2.13
CA PRO A 59 -0.01 -6.92 -3.49
C PRO A 59 -0.67 -8.19 -4.04
N ALA A 60 -1.67 -8.00 -4.91
CA ALA A 60 -2.43 -9.11 -5.50
C ALA A 60 -1.59 -9.97 -6.46
N ARG A 61 -0.58 -9.38 -7.10
CA ARG A 61 0.40 -10.07 -7.93
C ARG A 61 1.78 -10.02 -7.25
N PRO A 62 2.54 -11.12 -7.18
CA PRO A 62 3.91 -11.09 -6.69
C PRO A 62 4.72 -10.13 -7.57
N LEU A 63 5.46 -9.21 -6.95
CA LEU A 63 6.29 -8.21 -7.64
C LEU A 63 7.56 -8.79 -8.28
N LYS A 64 7.62 -10.10 -8.51
CA LYS A 64 8.62 -10.70 -9.40
C LYS A 64 8.23 -10.29 -10.82
N GLU A 65 8.82 -9.20 -11.29
CA GLU A 65 9.07 -8.88 -12.71
C GLU A 65 7.98 -8.24 -13.59
N ASP A 66 6.88 -7.71 -13.06
CA ASP A 66 5.92 -6.95 -13.89
C ASP A 66 5.81 -5.48 -13.47
N PHE A 67 6.77 -4.66 -13.91
CA PHE A 67 6.47 -3.25 -14.21
C PHE A 67 6.23 -3.12 -15.72
N GLN A 68 5.23 -3.83 -16.24
CA GLN A 68 4.57 -3.40 -17.47
C GLN A 68 3.59 -2.30 -17.06
N ILE A 69 4.04 -1.04 -17.17
CA ILE A 69 3.13 0.10 -17.10
C ILE A 69 2.19 -0.04 -18.29
N GLN A 70 0.99 -0.60 -18.06
CA GLN A 70 -0.13 -0.41 -18.96
C GLN A 70 -0.56 1.05 -18.79
N ASP A 71 0.13 1.93 -19.51
CA ASP A 71 -0.43 3.20 -19.95
C ASP A 71 -1.60 2.82 -20.88
N SER A 72 -2.79 2.57 -20.32
CA SER A 72 -4.00 2.71 -21.12
C SER A 72 -4.15 4.20 -21.36
N PRO A 73 -4.01 4.69 -22.61
CA PRO A 73 -4.36 6.06 -22.91
C PRO A 73 -5.83 6.18 -22.52
N ARG A 74 -6.13 7.06 -21.56
CA ARG A 74 -7.51 7.49 -21.38
C ARG A 74 -7.83 8.25 -22.64
N GLU A 75 -8.46 7.58 -23.60
CA GLU A 75 -8.98 8.23 -24.81
C GLU A 75 -9.88 9.37 -24.36
N LEU A 76 -9.35 10.58 -24.51
CA LEU A 76 -10.10 11.80 -24.39
C LEU A 76 -11.02 11.82 -25.60
N LYS A 77 -12.27 11.41 -25.41
CA LYS A 77 -13.31 11.60 -26.43
C LYS A 77 -13.52 13.11 -26.56
N GLU A 78 -13.06 13.66 -27.68
CA GLU A 78 -13.45 14.99 -28.19
C GLU A 78 -14.95 15.02 -28.54
#